data_AF-A0A6C8YEN5-F1
#
_entry.id   AF-A0A6C8YEN5-F1
#
_cell.length_a   1.000
_cell.length_b   1.000
_cell.length_c   1.000
_cell.angle_alpha   90.00
_cell.angle_beta   90.00
_cell.angle_gamma   90.00
#
_symmetry.space_group_name_H-M   'P 1'
#
loop_
_entity.id
_entity.type
_entity.pdbx_description
1 polymer ?
#
loop_
_entity_poly.entity_id
_entity_poly.type
_entity_poly.pdbx_seq_one_letter_code
_entity_poly.pdbx_strand_id
1 'polypeptide(L)'
;MDYVIAAAMLPQDKLWTVEYSWKMAEAITPEIPQIEDEAELIELIRHAWMWDKNAMIQYARIQKEVGDDDVLDNFIRSNAQRLVSYDGLSLRRPDVFNMNYSEFITRLADLQYPLASRLVANGLLWSAGETGSTFNPLAQEARKRLIRYTRYAIKGGYHIHSYLADYILFPSGFAYKDSNNKQLNSLENRMDNLTREELEESFSAYKVSGIHGSQYAQIRLSEFYFYGVGVERDITMAYAWSMIANDSFIYFNKEGYKSHASEKYKENILNEYNHVNLMNLIPLQMTKIEIERSVALASKIKETLVEDDYYSWEVQMDAVPPAP
;
A
#
# COMPACT_ATOMS: atom_id res chain seq x y z
N MET A 1 14.47 11.95 26.99
CA MET A 1 15.44 12.71 26.18
C MET A 1 14.72 13.19 24.95
N ASP A 2 14.89 14.44 24.54
CA ASP A 2 14.37 14.92 23.27
C ASP A 2 15.34 14.51 22.16
N TYR A 3 15.03 13.41 21.49
CA TYR A 3 15.78 12.98 20.31
C TYR A 3 15.47 13.89 19.12
N VAL A 4 16.51 14.36 18.45
CA VAL A 4 16.41 15.23 17.27
C VAL A 4 16.52 14.37 16.00
N ILE A 5 15.65 14.62 15.03
CA ILE A 5 15.76 14.09 13.66
C ILE A 5 16.37 15.19 12.80
N ALA A 6 17.64 15.05 12.42
CA ALA A 6 18.34 16.04 11.59
C ALA A 6 18.12 15.79 10.09
N ALA A 7 18.38 16.82 9.27
CA ALA A 7 18.44 16.70 7.82
C ALA A 7 19.61 15.80 7.39
N ALA A 8 19.47 15.16 6.23
CA ALA A 8 20.52 14.38 5.61
C ALA A 8 21.79 15.21 5.39
N MET A 9 22.93 14.58 5.63
CA MET A 9 24.25 15.13 5.29
C MET A 9 24.57 14.93 3.80
N LEU A 10 23.70 14.23 3.07
CA LEU A 10 23.81 13.90 1.66
C LEU A 10 22.90 14.80 0.82
N PRO A 11 23.32 15.19 -0.39
CA PRO A 11 22.43 15.83 -1.35
C PRO A 11 21.35 14.85 -1.83
N GLN A 12 20.21 15.38 -2.29
CA GLN A 12 19.03 14.59 -2.66
C GLN A 12 19.30 13.49 -3.69
N ASP A 13 20.19 13.73 -4.66
CA ASP A 13 20.56 12.77 -5.71
C ASP A 13 21.38 11.57 -5.20
N LYS A 14 21.84 11.64 -3.95
CA LYS A 14 22.55 10.56 -3.24
C LYS A 14 21.69 9.86 -2.20
N LEU A 15 20.48 10.36 -1.92
CA LEU A 15 19.57 9.71 -0.98
C LEU A 15 18.96 8.46 -1.59
N TRP A 16 18.76 7.45 -0.75
CA TRP A 16 18.20 6.18 -1.16
C TRP A 16 16.72 6.29 -1.46
N THR A 17 16.29 5.70 -2.56
CA THR A 17 14.87 5.41 -2.78
C THR A 17 14.37 4.40 -1.76
N VAL A 18 13.05 4.30 -1.62
CA VAL A 18 12.43 3.28 -0.76
C VAL A 18 12.85 1.88 -1.22
N GLU A 19 12.69 1.59 -2.50
CA GLU A 19 13.05 0.31 -3.12
C GLU A 19 14.51 -0.07 -2.87
N TYR A 20 15.44 0.87 -3.11
CA TYR A 20 16.86 0.62 -2.89
C TYR A 20 17.17 0.33 -1.42
N SER A 21 16.51 1.03 -0.49
CA SER A 21 16.69 0.76 0.95
C SER A 21 16.28 -0.66 1.36
N TRP A 22 15.24 -1.23 0.74
CA TRP A 22 14.81 -2.60 1.02
C TRP A 22 15.83 -3.61 0.54
N LYS A 23 16.39 -3.42 -0.66
CA LYS A 23 17.48 -4.24 -1.19
C LYS A 23 18.68 -4.23 -0.23
N MET A 24 19.10 -3.04 0.21
CA MET A 24 20.25 -2.91 1.11
C MET A 24 20.01 -3.51 2.50
N ALA A 25 18.74 -3.68 2.92
CA ALA A 25 18.40 -4.32 4.18
C ALA A 25 18.61 -5.84 4.15
N GLU A 26 18.71 -6.46 2.97
CA GLU A 26 19.02 -7.90 2.80
C GLU A 26 20.49 -8.24 3.10
N ALA A 27 21.33 -7.23 3.34
CA ALA A 27 22.74 -7.40 3.73
C ALA A 27 22.93 -8.18 5.04
N ILE A 28 21.85 -8.36 5.80
CA ILE A 28 21.80 -9.15 7.03
C ILE A 28 20.44 -9.84 7.10
N THR A 29 20.42 -11.09 7.58
CA THR A 29 19.21 -11.80 8.01
C THR A 29 19.06 -11.59 9.52
N PRO A 30 18.21 -10.68 10.02
CA PRO A 30 18.17 -10.33 11.44
C PRO A 30 17.59 -11.43 12.34
N GLU A 31 16.68 -12.26 11.82
CA GLU A 31 16.02 -13.34 12.57
C GLU A 31 16.97 -14.49 12.89
N ILE A 32 17.98 -14.67 12.04
CA ILE A 32 19.09 -15.59 12.23
C ILE A 32 20.34 -14.72 12.06
N PRO A 33 20.79 -13.99 13.10
CA PRO A 33 21.73 -12.85 13.03
C PRO A 33 22.99 -13.08 12.18
N GLN A 34 22.83 -13.09 10.87
CA GLN A 34 23.78 -13.57 9.86
C GLN A 34 23.97 -12.46 8.86
N ILE A 35 25.21 -12.03 8.70
CA ILE A 35 25.60 -11.03 7.72
C ILE A 35 25.72 -11.75 6.37
N GLU A 36 24.93 -11.33 5.40
CA GLU A 36 24.92 -11.86 4.04
C GLU A 36 25.90 -11.10 3.15
N ASP A 37 25.97 -9.78 3.31
CA ASP A 37 26.90 -8.93 2.58
C ASP A 37 27.47 -7.81 3.48
N GLU A 38 28.77 -7.90 3.77
CA GLU A 38 29.47 -6.94 4.61
C GLU A 38 29.57 -5.54 3.97
N ALA A 39 29.75 -5.45 2.64
CA ALA A 39 29.89 -4.16 1.98
C ALA A 39 28.56 -3.41 1.97
N GLU A 40 27.46 -4.10 1.68
CA GLU A 40 26.13 -3.52 1.70
C GLU A 40 25.70 -3.10 3.11
N LEU A 41 26.01 -3.90 4.14
CA LEU A 41 25.71 -3.55 5.53
C LEU A 41 26.49 -2.30 5.99
N ILE A 42 27.75 -2.15 5.54
CA ILE A 42 28.53 -0.93 5.82
C ILE A 42 27.93 0.29 5.14
N GLU A 43 27.52 0.20 3.88
CA GLU A 43 26.86 1.32 3.19
C GLU A 43 25.52 1.68 3.86
N LEU A 44 24.74 0.70 4.31
CA LEU A 44 23.50 0.93 5.06
C LEU A 44 23.76 1.69 6.35
N ILE A 45 24.73 1.24 7.15
CA ILE A 45 25.09 1.92 8.40
C ILE A 45 25.61 3.34 8.11
N ARG A 46 26.44 3.50 7.07
CA ARG A 46 26.97 4.81 6.65
C ARG A 46 25.84 5.77 6.29
N HIS A 47 24.92 5.37 5.39
CA HIS A 47 23.78 6.21 4.99
C HIS A 47 22.87 6.54 6.18
N ALA A 48 22.58 5.56 7.03
CA ALA A 48 21.78 5.77 8.24
C ALA A 48 22.44 6.79 9.19
N TRP A 49 23.77 6.74 9.36
CA TRP A 49 24.51 7.67 10.21
C TRP A 49 24.74 9.04 9.56
N MET A 50 24.57 9.13 8.24
CA MET A 50 24.50 10.38 7.47
C MET A 50 23.07 10.92 7.32
N TRP A 51 22.12 10.39 8.11
CA TRP A 51 20.73 10.84 8.21
C TRP A 51 19.87 10.63 6.95
N ASP A 52 20.24 9.68 6.08
CA ASP A 52 19.36 9.20 5.00
C ASP A 52 18.17 8.45 5.61
N LYS A 53 16.96 9.01 5.47
CA LYS A 53 15.79 8.54 6.21
C LYS A 53 15.36 7.13 5.86
N ASN A 54 15.51 6.73 4.60
CA ASN A 54 15.17 5.36 4.20
C ASN A 54 16.19 4.39 4.80
N ALA A 55 17.49 4.69 4.73
CA ALA A 55 18.52 3.87 5.39
C ALA A 55 18.36 3.83 6.93
N MET A 56 18.01 4.96 7.55
CA MET A 56 17.77 5.03 9.00
C MET A 56 16.63 4.11 9.43
N ILE A 57 15.54 4.06 8.66
CA ILE A 57 14.41 3.16 8.95
C ILE A 57 14.86 1.70 8.90
N GLN A 58 15.62 1.31 7.87
CA GLN A 58 16.15 -0.06 7.72
C GLN A 58 17.11 -0.42 8.85
N TYR A 59 18.07 0.46 9.17
CA TYR A 59 19.01 0.27 10.27
C TYR A 59 18.29 0.12 11.62
N ALA A 60 17.32 0.99 11.92
CA ALA A 60 16.55 0.90 13.15
C ALA A 60 15.70 -0.38 13.21
N ARG A 61 15.24 -0.90 12.05
CA ARG A 61 14.50 -2.16 11.98
C ARG A 61 15.41 -3.34 12.29
N ILE A 62 16.56 -3.40 11.62
CA ILE A 62 17.59 -4.43 11.85
C ILE A 62 17.98 -4.45 13.33
N GLN A 63 18.24 -3.27 13.93
CA GLN A 63 18.57 -3.18 15.36
C GLN A 63 17.46 -3.75 16.26
N LYS A 64 16.18 -3.50 15.92
CA LYS A 64 15.05 -4.05 16.66
C LYS A 64 14.93 -5.57 16.50
N GLU A 65 15.16 -6.08 15.29
CA GLU A 65 14.98 -7.50 14.95
C GLU A 65 16.11 -8.38 15.49
N VAL A 66 17.35 -7.89 15.45
CA VAL A 66 18.53 -8.54 16.07
C VAL A 66 18.39 -8.61 17.60
N GLY A 67 17.74 -7.61 18.22
CA GLY A 67 17.44 -7.61 19.65
C GLY A 67 18.70 -7.52 20.52
N ASP A 68 18.89 -8.48 21.42
CA ASP A 68 20.01 -8.52 22.37
C ASP A 68 21.29 -9.18 21.80
N ASP A 69 21.26 -9.63 20.53
CA ASP A 69 22.42 -10.25 19.90
C ASP A 69 23.49 -9.20 19.52
N ASP A 70 24.75 -9.49 19.86
CA ASP A 70 25.87 -8.58 19.66
C ASP A 70 26.36 -8.52 18.20
N VAL A 71 25.77 -9.25 17.23
CA VAL A 71 26.30 -9.32 15.84
C VAL A 71 26.49 -7.94 15.23
N LEU A 72 25.50 -7.05 15.38
CA LEU A 72 25.52 -5.72 14.77
C LEU A 72 26.56 -4.84 15.45
N ASP A 73 26.65 -4.92 16.78
CA ASP A 73 27.61 -4.21 17.60
C ASP A 73 29.05 -4.64 17.32
N ASN A 74 29.28 -5.95 17.25
CA ASN A 74 30.58 -6.55 16.91
C ASN A 74 30.99 -6.20 15.48
N PHE A 75 30.05 -6.21 14.54
CA PHE A 75 30.27 -5.79 13.16
C PHE A 75 30.69 -4.31 13.08
N ILE A 76 29.97 -3.42 13.76
CA ILE A 76 30.27 -1.99 13.82
C ILE A 76 31.65 -1.75 14.43
N ARG A 77 31.98 -2.40 15.56
CA ARG A 77 33.29 -2.26 16.21
C ARG A 77 34.43 -2.73 15.30
N SER A 78 34.26 -3.87 14.63
CA SER A 78 35.27 -4.43 13.73
C SER A 78 35.47 -3.58 12.47
N ASN A 79 34.43 -2.85 12.04
CA ASN A 79 34.44 -2.01 10.84
C ASN A 79 34.49 -0.51 11.12
N ALA A 80 34.81 -0.08 12.35
CA ALA A 80 34.77 1.33 12.74
C ALA A 80 35.59 2.27 11.84
N GLN A 81 36.73 1.79 11.32
CA GLN A 81 37.59 2.56 10.40
C GLN A 81 36.98 2.76 9.00
N ARG A 82 35.98 1.95 8.62
CA ARG A 82 35.26 2.03 7.33
C ARG A 82 33.98 2.85 7.40
N LEU A 83 33.51 3.14 8.62
CA LEU A 83 32.34 3.97 8.91
C LEU A 83 32.72 5.45 8.96
N VAL A 84 33.17 5.94 7.80
CA VAL A 84 33.51 7.34 7.55
C VAL A 84 32.55 7.92 6.51
N SER A 85 32.36 9.24 6.53
CA SER A 85 31.65 10.00 5.51
C SER A 85 32.44 10.03 4.19
N TYR A 86 31.82 10.53 3.11
CA TYR A 86 32.47 10.63 1.79
C TYR A 86 33.66 11.60 1.75
N ASP A 87 33.75 12.54 2.70
CA ASP A 87 34.91 13.41 2.94
C ASP A 87 35.93 12.83 3.94
N GLY A 88 35.71 11.60 4.41
CA GLY A 88 36.66 10.85 5.25
C GLY A 88 36.57 11.12 6.75
N LEU A 89 35.53 11.81 7.22
CA LEU A 89 35.31 12.07 8.65
C LEU A 89 34.67 10.85 9.31
N SER A 90 35.11 10.50 10.52
CA SER A 90 34.50 9.42 11.30
C SER A 90 33.04 9.74 11.61
N LEU A 91 32.15 8.81 11.27
CA LEU A 91 30.72 8.94 11.57
C LEU A 91 30.44 8.46 12.99
N ARG A 92 29.56 9.18 13.68
CA ARG A 92 29.02 8.77 14.99
C ARG A 92 27.60 8.29 14.81
N ARG A 93 27.25 7.15 15.44
CA ARG A 93 25.88 6.67 15.54
C ARG A 93 24.96 7.76 16.10
N PRO A 94 23.93 8.21 15.36
CA PRO A 94 22.91 9.14 15.85
C PRO A 94 22.20 8.65 17.12
N ASP A 95 22.07 9.53 18.12
CA ASP A 95 21.43 9.17 19.41
C ASP A 95 19.94 8.84 19.25
N VAL A 96 19.29 9.25 18.14
CA VAL A 96 17.89 8.92 17.81
C VAL A 96 17.64 7.41 17.73
N PHE A 97 18.66 6.60 17.46
CA PHE A 97 18.54 5.14 17.44
C PHE A 97 18.41 4.51 18.84
N ASN A 98 18.49 5.30 19.91
CA ASN A 98 18.14 4.88 21.28
C ASN A 98 16.63 5.04 21.57
N MET A 99 15.87 5.63 20.64
CA MET A 99 14.41 5.72 20.72
C MET A 99 13.77 4.35 20.45
N ASN A 100 12.60 4.09 21.06
CA ASN A 100 11.80 2.94 20.68
C ASN A 100 11.48 2.99 19.17
N TYR A 101 11.67 1.87 18.47
CA TYR A 101 11.45 1.78 17.03
C TYR A 101 10.08 2.35 16.62
N SER A 102 8.99 1.92 17.27
CA SER A 102 7.63 2.38 16.93
C SER A 102 7.46 3.91 17.04
N GLU A 103 8.06 4.51 18.07
CA GLU A 103 8.08 5.97 18.23
C GLU A 103 8.91 6.63 17.13
N PHE A 104 10.07 6.07 16.79
CA PHE A 104 10.93 6.57 15.72
C PHE A 104 10.21 6.59 14.37
N ILE A 105 9.54 5.49 14.00
CA ILE A 105 8.81 5.42 12.71
C ILE A 105 7.61 6.36 12.72
N THR A 106 6.92 6.49 13.86
CA THR A 106 5.80 7.42 14.00
C THR A 106 6.25 8.87 13.81
N ARG A 107 7.37 9.28 14.40
CA ARG A 107 7.91 10.64 14.21
C ARG A 107 8.29 10.91 12.76
N LEU A 108 8.91 9.94 12.08
CA LEU A 108 9.22 10.07 10.65
C LEU A 108 7.94 10.11 9.77
N ALA A 109 6.91 9.35 10.13
CA ALA A 109 5.63 9.39 9.44
C ALA A 109 4.91 10.74 9.66
N ASP A 110 5.01 11.34 10.84
CA ASP A 110 4.48 12.68 11.11
C ASP A 110 5.22 13.77 10.32
N LEU A 111 6.51 13.54 10.02
CA LEU A 111 7.31 14.35 9.07
C LEU A 111 7.03 14.00 7.59
N GLN A 112 6.05 13.13 7.31
CA GLN A 112 5.62 12.72 5.97
C GLN A 112 6.64 11.90 5.17
N TYR A 113 7.60 11.24 5.83
CA TYR A 113 8.49 10.31 5.12
C TYR A 113 7.68 9.08 4.65
N PRO A 114 7.70 8.73 3.34
CA PRO A 114 6.76 7.76 2.78
C PRO A 114 6.89 6.34 3.33
N LEU A 115 8.10 5.81 3.42
CA LEU A 115 8.35 4.47 3.96
C LEU A 115 7.87 4.36 5.41
N ALA A 116 8.19 5.36 6.24
CA ALA A 116 7.71 5.42 7.61
C ALA A 116 6.19 5.45 7.68
N SER A 117 5.55 6.27 6.83
CA SER A 117 4.10 6.37 6.75
C SER A 117 3.45 5.04 6.35
N ARG A 118 4.02 4.33 5.37
CA ARG A 118 3.58 2.99 4.96
C ARG A 118 3.65 1.99 6.10
N LEU A 119 4.74 1.98 6.87
CA LEU A 119 4.96 1.07 7.99
C LEU A 119 3.98 1.34 9.15
N VAL A 120 3.77 2.62 9.49
CA VAL A 120 2.81 3.01 10.54
C VAL A 120 1.38 2.67 10.13
N ALA A 121 1.00 2.94 8.87
CA ALA A 121 -0.31 2.56 8.34
C ALA A 121 -0.56 1.05 8.45
N ASN A 122 0.40 0.21 8.05
CA ASN A 122 0.30 -1.25 8.18
C ASN A 122 0.06 -1.71 9.63
N GLY A 123 0.77 -1.12 10.59
CA GLY A 123 0.60 -1.47 12.00
C GLY A 123 -0.79 -1.12 12.54
N LEU A 124 -1.40 -0.03 12.06
CA LEU A 124 -2.71 0.42 12.49
C LEU A 124 -3.86 -0.45 11.95
N LEU A 125 -3.70 -1.04 10.76
CA LEU A 125 -4.74 -1.86 10.14
C LEU A 125 -5.14 -3.06 11.02
N TRP A 126 -4.18 -3.68 11.68
CA TRP A 126 -4.40 -4.82 12.58
C TRP A 126 -5.03 -4.45 13.93
N SER A 127 -5.21 -3.16 14.22
CA SER A 127 -5.87 -2.72 15.46
C SER A 127 -7.38 -2.97 15.49
N ALA A 128 -7.99 -3.29 14.34
CA ALA A 128 -9.38 -3.74 14.26
C ALA A 128 -9.59 -5.01 15.10
N GLY A 129 -8.64 -5.94 15.10
CA GLY A 129 -8.83 -7.29 15.63
C GLY A 129 -9.97 -8.04 14.94
N GLU A 130 -10.29 -9.22 15.45
CA GLU A 130 -11.34 -10.08 14.87
C GLU A 130 -12.19 -10.72 15.96
N THR A 131 -13.49 -10.87 15.69
CA THR A 131 -14.38 -11.72 16.48
C THR A 131 -14.68 -12.99 15.69
N GLY A 132 -14.13 -14.11 16.13
CA GLY A 132 -14.09 -15.32 15.30
C GLY A 132 -13.24 -15.03 14.07
N SER A 133 -13.84 -15.08 12.87
CA SER A 133 -13.18 -14.70 11.61
C SER A 133 -13.66 -13.36 11.06
N THR A 134 -14.51 -12.61 11.76
CA THR A 134 -15.07 -11.34 11.27
C THR A 134 -14.22 -10.18 11.77
N PHE A 135 -13.85 -9.27 10.87
CA PHE A 135 -13.11 -8.06 11.24
C PHE A 135 -13.98 -7.11 12.04
N ASN A 136 -13.47 -6.59 13.17
CA ASN A 136 -14.18 -5.55 13.90
C ASN A 136 -13.94 -4.16 13.26
N PRO A 137 -14.74 -3.14 13.59
CA PRO A 137 -14.45 -1.77 13.21
C PRO A 137 -13.13 -1.25 13.81
N LEU A 138 -12.41 -0.43 13.06
CA LEU A 138 -11.26 0.32 13.56
C LEU A 138 -11.73 1.39 14.55
N ALA A 139 -10.95 1.60 15.61
CA ALA A 139 -11.16 2.75 16.49
C ALA A 139 -11.02 4.05 15.68
N GLN A 140 -11.88 5.04 15.96
CA GLN A 140 -11.98 6.27 15.16
C GLN A 140 -10.63 6.98 14.96
N GLU A 141 -9.84 7.11 16.03
CA GLU A 141 -8.52 7.77 15.96
C GLU A 141 -7.48 6.92 15.22
N ALA A 142 -7.52 5.59 15.36
CA ALA A 142 -6.65 4.69 14.60
C ALA A 142 -6.95 4.79 13.10
N ARG A 143 -8.23 4.83 12.72
CA ARG A 143 -8.68 4.97 11.34
C ARG A 143 -8.27 6.32 10.73
N LYS A 144 -8.44 7.43 11.45
CA LYS A 144 -7.97 8.76 10.98
C LYS A 144 -6.47 8.76 10.70
N ARG A 145 -5.68 8.16 11.60
CA ARG A 145 -4.23 8.03 11.42
C ARG A 145 -3.88 7.12 10.24
N LEU A 146 -4.58 5.99 10.09
CA LEU A 146 -4.42 5.06 8.99
C LEU A 146 -4.61 5.78 7.64
N ILE A 147 -5.74 6.45 7.45
CA ILE A 147 -6.02 7.23 6.22
C ILE A 147 -4.94 8.29 5.98
N ARG A 148 -4.55 9.04 7.01
CA ARG A 148 -3.53 10.09 6.91
C ARG A 148 -2.18 9.55 6.43
N TYR A 149 -1.66 8.51 7.07
CA TYR A 149 -0.36 7.95 6.70
C TYR A 149 -0.41 7.20 5.36
N THR A 150 -1.54 6.58 5.01
CA THR A 150 -1.74 6.01 3.68
C THR A 150 -1.65 7.08 2.59
N ARG A 151 -2.25 8.27 2.81
CA ARG A 151 -2.11 9.41 1.88
C ARG A 151 -0.65 9.87 1.75
N TYR A 152 0.13 9.89 2.84
CA TYR A 152 1.55 10.25 2.78
C TYR A 152 2.38 9.19 2.04
N ALA A 153 2.08 7.91 2.22
CA ALA A 153 2.69 6.83 1.45
C ALA A 153 2.36 6.99 -0.05
N ILE A 154 1.10 7.18 -0.42
CA ILE A 154 0.71 7.40 -1.83
C ILE A 154 1.43 8.61 -2.44
N LYS A 155 1.56 9.73 -1.72
CA LYS A 155 2.35 10.88 -2.18
C LYS A 155 3.83 10.57 -2.42
N GLY A 156 4.36 9.55 -1.75
CA GLY A 156 5.71 9.04 -1.97
C GLY A 156 5.81 7.91 -3.00
N GLY A 157 4.75 7.68 -3.77
CA GLY A 157 4.74 6.77 -4.91
C GLY A 157 4.16 5.38 -4.66
N TYR A 158 3.62 5.08 -3.47
CA TYR A 158 3.01 3.77 -3.22
C TYR A 158 1.66 3.60 -3.95
N HIS A 159 1.48 2.48 -4.65
CA HIS A 159 0.26 2.16 -5.42
C HIS A 159 -0.89 1.55 -4.59
N ILE A 160 -1.07 2.00 -3.35
CA ILE A 160 -2.04 1.43 -2.39
C ILE A 160 -3.42 2.13 -2.42
N HIS A 161 -3.89 2.49 -3.60
CA HIS A 161 -5.08 3.34 -3.77
C HIS A 161 -6.39 2.64 -3.36
N SER A 162 -6.62 1.38 -3.78
CA SER A 162 -7.79 0.61 -3.34
C SER A 162 -7.86 0.50 -1.82
N TYR A 163 -6.71 0.31 -1.16
CA TYR A 163 -6.66 0.27 0.31
C TYR A 163 -7.06 1.61 0.94
N LEU A 164 -6.61 2.75 0.39
CA LEU A 164 -7.08 4.06 0.85
C LEU A 164 -8.60 4.17 0.75
N ALA A 165 -9.18 3.74 -0.37
CA ALA A 165 -10.62 3.74 -0.56
C ALA A 165 -11.35 2.86 0.47
N ASP A 166 -10.83 1.67 0.76
CA ASP A 166 -11.40 0.76 1.78
C ASP A 166 -11.31 1.36 3.19
N TYR A 167 -10.18 1.97 3.53
CA TYR A 167 -9.99 2.68 4.79
C TYR A 167 -11.00 3.81 4.95
N ILE A 168 -11.34 4.48 3.84
CA ILE A 168 -12.36 5.54 3.81
C ILE A 168 -13.78 4.97 3.88
N LEU A 169 -14.09 3.89 3.18
CA LEU A 169 -15.48 3.43 3.05
C LEU A 169 -15.95 2.55 4.20
N PHE A 170 -15.11 1.61 4.64
CA PHE A 170 -15.55 0.51 5.49
C PHE A 170 -15.11 0.70 6.94
N PRO A 171 -15.97 0.38 7.93
CA PRO A 171 -15.63 0.51 9.34
C PRO A 171 -14.36 -0.25 9.74
N SER A 172 -14.15 -1.45 9.18
CA SER A 172 -12.98 -2.29 9.44
C SER A 172 -11.75 -1.86 8.63
N GLY A 173 -11.93 -1.05 7.58
CA GLY A 173 -10.88 -0.70 6.63
C GLY A 173 -10.46 -1.82 5.68
N PHE A 174 -11.21 -2.92 5.61
CA PHE A 174 -10.88 -4.05 4.73
C PHE A 174 -11.90 -4.19 3.59
N ALA A 175 -11.44 -4.67 2.44
CA ALA A 175 -12.28 -5.09 1.33
C ALA A 175 -13.29 -6.19 1.73
N TYR A 176 -12.87 -7.11 2.60
CA TYR A 176 -13.64 -8.26 3.05
C TYR A 176 -14.14 -8.07 4.48
N LYS A 177 -15.26 -8.72 4.80
CA LYS A 177 -15.85 -8.78 6.16
C LYS A 177 -15.12 -9.76 7.05
N ASP A 178 -14.53 -10.80 6.45
CA ASP A 178 -13.89 -11.89 7.15
C ASP A 178 -12.45 -12.12 6.70
N SER A 179 -11.63 -12.61 7.62
CA SER A 179 -10.19 -12.87 7.40
C SER A 179 -9.90 -14.05 6.47
N ASN A 180 -10.90 -14.87 6.16
CA ASN A 180 -10.77 -15.91 5.14
C ASN A 180 -11.11 -15.40 3.73
N ASN A 181 -11.41 -14.11 3.56
CA ASN A 181 -11.76 -13.49 2.28
C ASN A 181 -12.97 -14.14 1.58
N LYS A 182 -13.96 -14.64 2.35
CA LYS A 182 -15.16 -15.31 1.82
C LYS A 182 -16.28 -14.34 1.47
N GLN A 183 -16.34 -13.21 2.17
CA GLN A 183 -17.43 -12.25 2.09
C GLN A 183 -16.89 -10.86 1.85
N LEU A 184 -17.20 -10.30 0.69
CA LEU A 184 -16.84 -8.92 0.36
C LEU A 184 -17.73 -7.94 1.15
N ASN A 185 -17.17 -6.82 1.58
CA ASN A 185 -17.99 -5.64 1.83
C ASN A 185 -18.64 -5.19 0.51
N SER A 186 -19.93 -4.88 0.49
CA SER A 186 -20.52 -4.16 -0.64
C SER A 186 -20.47 -2.66 -0.39
N LEU A 187 -20.67 -1.84 -1.42
CA LEU A 187 -20.76 -0.37 -1.21
C LEU A 187 -21.94 0.03 -0.30
N GLU A 188 -22.95 -0.82 -0.17
CA GLU A 188 -24.05 -0.66 0.79
C GLU A 188 -23.60 -0.88 2.25
N ASN A 189 -22.45 -1.51 2.49
CA ASN A 189 -21.87 -1.71 3.83
C ASN A 189 -20.90 -0.58 4.23
N ARG A 190 -20.81 0.49 3.43
CA ARG A 190 -20.02 1.68 3.77
C ARG A 190 -20.58 2.38 5.01
N MET A 191 -19.78 3.26 5.62
CA MET A 191 -20.27 4.12 6.70
C MET A 191 -21.31 5.13 6.20
N ASP A 192 -22.35 5.37 7.01
CA ASP A 192 -23.48 6.23 6.64
C ASP A 192 -23.14 7.73 6.58
N ASN A 193 -22.11 8.18 7.30
CA ASN A 193 -21.81 9.60 7.53
C ASN A 193 -20.59 10.12 6.74
N LEU A 194 -20.27 9.50 5.61
CA LEU A 194 -19.18 9.94 4.74
C LEU A 194 -19.51 11.27 4.06
N THR A 195 -18.53 12.17 4.06
CA THR A 195 -18.61 13.42 3.31
C THR A 195 -18.56 13.18 1.81
N ARG A 196 -18.99 14.18 1.03
CA ARG A 196 -18.90 14.11 -0.43
C ARG A 196 -17.46 13.95 -0.89
N GLU A 197 -16.55 14.67 -0.24
CA GLU A 197 -15.12 14.65 -0.52
C GLU A 197 -14.51 13.26 -0.25
N GLU A 198 -14.92 12.60 0.84
CA GLU A 198 -14.48 11.22 1.13
C GLU A 198 -14.98 10.23 0.08
N LEU A 199 -16.24 10.35 -0.38
CA LEU A 199 -16.78 9.49 -1.43
C LEU A 199 -16.08 9.73 -2.78
N GLU A 200 -15.82 10.99 -3.14
CA GLU A 200 -15.10 11.37 -4.36
C GLU A 200 -13.64 10.89 -4.33
N GLU A 201 -12.99 10.93 -3.17
CA GLU A 201 -11.64 10.40 -2.97
C GLU A 201 -11.61 8.88 -3.13
N SER A 202 -12.52 8.14 -2.48
CA SER A 202 -12.63 6.69 -2.65
C SER A 202 -12.89 6.30 -4.11
N PHE A 203 -13.81 7.00 -4.78
CA PHE A 203 -14.09 6.78 -6.19
C PHE A 203 -12.83 7.00 -7.05
N SER A 204 -12.12 8.10 -6.82
CA SER A 204 -10.90 8.44 -7.56
C SER A 204 -9.79 7.42 -7.30
N ALA A 205 -9.63 6.97 -6.06
CA ALA A 205 -8.64 5.96 -5.70
C ALA A 205 -8.93 4.60 -6.35
N TYR A 206 -10.18 4.14 -6.37
CA TYR A 206 -10.55 2.94 -7.14
C TYR A 206 -10.38 3.15 -8.64
N LYS A 207 -10.61 4.36 -9.16
CA LYS A 207 -10.37 4.65 -10.58
C LYS A 207 -8.90 4.43 -10.95
N VAL A 208 -7.96 4.86 -10.10
CA VAL A 208 -6.52 4.61 -10.32
C VAL A 208 -6.25 3.10 -10.37
N SER A 209 -6.62 2.33 -9.35
CA SER A 209 -6.38 0.89 -9.38
C SER A 209 -7.13 0.16 -10.51
N GLY A 210 -8.33 0.63 -10.87
CA GLY A 210 -9.17 0.03 -11.91
C GLY A 210 -8.63 0.20 -13.32
N ILE A 211 -7.97 1.33 -13.62
CA ILE A 211 -7.29 1.52 -14.92
C ILE A 211 -6.00 0.70 -15.04
N HIS A 212 -5.43 0.26 -13.92
CA HIS A 212 -4.32 -0.70 -13.84
C HIS A 212 -4.80 -2.15 -13.71
N GLY A 213 -6.04 -2.44 -14.12
CA GLY A 213 -6.52 -3.81 -14.26
C GLY A 213 -7.07 -4.47 -12.99
N SER A 214 -7.18 -3.75 -11.87
CA SER A 214 -7.74 -4.32 -10.62
C SER A 214 -9.20 -4.73 -10.80
N GLN A 215 -9.48 -6.05 -10.81
CA GLN A 215 -10.85 -6.56 -10.84
C GLN A 215 -11.67 -5.97 -9.68
N TYR A 216 -11.08 -5.95 -8.48
CA TYR A 216 -11.71 -5.42 -7.30
C TYR A 216 -12.14 -3.96 -7.46
N ALA A 217 -11.24 -3.09 -7.92
CA ALA A 217 -11.55 -1.68 -8.07
C ALA A 217 -12.57 -1.43 -9.20
N GLN A 218 -12.56 -2.24 -10.27
CA GLN A 218 -13.56 -2.16 -11.34
C GLN A 218 -14.96 -2.58 -10.87
N ILE A 219 -15.07 -3.61 -10.00
CA ILE A 219 -16.32 -3.95 -9.31
C ILE A 219 -16.81 -2.76 -8.48
N ARG A 220 -15.91 -2.09 -7.76
CA ARG A 220 -16.24 -0.91 -6.96
C ARG A 220 -16.73 0.24 -7.83
N LEU A 221 -16.05 0.56 -8.93
CA LEU A 221 -16.51 1.58 -9.87
C LEU A 221 -17.91 1.27 -10.40
N SER A 222 -18.20 0.01 -10.72
CA SER A 222 -19.54 -0.45 -11.10
C SER A 222 -20.57 -0.16 -9.99
N GLU A 223 -20.28 -0.52 -8.74
CA GLU A 223 -21.17 -0.21 -7.60
C GLU A 223 -21.41 1.29 -7.41
N PHE A 224 -20.35 2.11 -7.49
CA PHE A 224 -20.46 3.57 -7.36
C PHE A 224 -21.45 4.16 -8.37
N TYR A 225 -21.34 3.78 -9.65
CA TYR A 225 -22.26 4.22 -10.69
C TYR A 225 -23.65 3.59 -10.57
N PHE A 226 -23.75 2.32 -10.13
CA PHE A 226 -25.03 1.63 -9.99
C PHE A 226 -25.89 2.24 -8.89
N TYR A 227 -25.29 2.55 -7.74
CA TYR A 227 -25.97 3.13 -6.60
C TYR A 227 -26.01 4.67 -6.62
N GLY A 228 -25.18 5.33 -7.43
CA GLY A 228 -25.07 6.79 -7.46
C GLY A 228 -24.49 7.37 -6.16
N VAL A 229 -23.51 6.68 -5.58
CA VAL A 229 -22.86 7.08 -4.32
C VAL A 229 -21.66 7.94 -4.66
N GLY A 230 -21.65 9.22 -4.29
CA GLY A 230 -20.54 10.14 -4.59
C GLY A 230 -20.38 10.54 -6.06
N VAL A 231 -21.08 9.86 -6.97
CA VAL A 231 -21.17 10.14 -8.40
C VAL A 231 -22.63 10.09 -8.85
N GLU A 232 -22.95 10.67 -10.00
CA GLU A 232 -24.28 10.53 -10.58
C GLU A 232 -24.55 9.05 -10.93
N ARG A 233 -25.77 8.57 -10.64
CA ARG A 233 -26.17 7.21 -10.99
C ARG A 233 -26.17 7.05 -12.51
N ASP A 234 -25.37 6.12 -13.01
CA ASP A 234 -25.28 5.79 -14.43
C ASP A 234 -25.25 4.27 -14.60
N ILE A 235 -26.41 3.70 -14.91
CA ILE A 235 -26.57 2.25 -15.07
C ILE A 235 -25.77 1.72 -16.28
N THR A 236 -25.56 2.55 -17.29
CA THR A 236 -24.82 2.18 -18.50
C THR A 236 -23.33 2.05 -18.18
N MET A 237 -22.80 3.03 -17.44
CA MET A 237 -21.42 3.03 -16.97
C MET A 237 -21.16 1.93 -15.93
N ALA A 238 -22.12 1.68 -15.04
CA ALA A 238 -22.04 0.59 -14.07
C ALA A 238 -21.88 -0.77 -14.78
N TYR A 239 -22.74 -1.05 -15.77
CA TYR A 239 -22.64 -2.30 -16.51
C TYR A 239 -21.33 -2.40 -17.29
N ALA A 240 -20.84 -1.29 -17.87
CA ALA A 240 -19.56 -1.26 -18.56
C ALA A 240 -18.39 -1.65 -17.64
N TRP A 241 -18.29 -1.09 -16.43
CA TRP A 241 -17.25 -1.47 -15.47
C TRP A 241 -17.38 -2.91 -14.97
N SER A 242 -18.61 -3.42 -14.80
CA SER A 242 -18.84 -4.83 -14.46
C SER A 242 -18.35 -5.79 -15.54
N MET A 243 -18.52 -5.43 -16.83
CA MET A 243 -17.95 -6.19 -17.94
C MET A 243 -16.42 -6.18 -17.93
N ILE A 244 -15.81 -5.03 -17.66
CA ILE A 244 -14.35 -4.91 -17.58
C ILE A 244 -13.79 -5.75 -16.43
N ALA A 245 -14.45 -5.74 -15.26
CA ALA A 245 -14.09 -6.62 -14.14
C ALA A 245 -14.10 -8.11 -14.52
N ASN A 246 -15.10 -8.55 -15.29
CA ASN A 246 -15.13 -9.91 -15.82
C ASN A 246 -13.97 -10.19 -16.79
N ASP A 247 -13.61 -9.22 -17.63
CA ASP A 247 -12.48 -9.38 -18.56
C ASP A 247 -11.13 -9.40 -17.84
N SER A 248 -10.94 -8.57 -16.82
CA SER A 248 -9.75 -8.61 -15.93
C SER A 248 -9.62 -9.97 -15.26
N PHE A 249 -10.72 -10.59 -14.81
CA PHE A 249 -10.70 -11.96 -14.26
C PHE A 249 -10.32 -13.02 -15.30
N ILE A 250 -10.84 -12.91 -16.53
CA ILE A 250 -10.48 -13.81 -17.63
C ILE A 250 -8.98 -13.68 -17.94
N TYR A 251 -8.47 -12.44 -17.99
CA TYR A 251 -7.04 -12.17 -18.18
C TYR A 251 -6.21 -12.76 -17.04
N PHE A 252 -6.59 -12.52 -15.78
CA PHE A 252 -5.92 -13.08 -14.61
C PHE A 252 -5.81 -14.60 -14.70
N ASN A 253 -6.89 -15.31 -15.04
CA ASN A 253 -6.83 -16.78 -15.16
C ASN A 253 -5.92 -17.28 -16.29
N LYS A 254 -5.73 -16.47 -17.34
CA LYS A 254 -4.92 -16.84 -18.50
C LYS A 254 -3.43 -16.52 -18.29
N GLU A 255 -3.14 -15.32 -17.80
CA GLU A 255 -1.77 -14.79 -17.72
C GLU A 255 -1.34 -14.51 -16.28
N GLY A 256 -2.13 -13.75 -15.49
CA GLY A 256 -1.79 -13.37 -14.12
C GLY A 256 -1.61 -14.54 -13.15
N TYR A 257 -2.35 -15.64 -13.35
CA TYR A 257 -2.30 -16.84 -12.52
C TYR A 257 -0.90 -17.46 -12.44
N LYS A 258 -0.10 -17.33 -13.50
CA LYS A 258 1.27 -17.87 -13.54
C LYS A 258 2.17 -17.19 -12.52
N SER A 259 1.95 -15.89 -12.27
CA SER A 259 2.78 -15.05 -11.39
C SER A 259 2.16 -14.86 -10.01
N HIS A 260 0.83 -14.86 -9.91
CA HIS A 260 0.07 -14.45 -8.72
C HIS A 260 -0.92 -15.52 -8.26
N ALA A 261 -0.51 -16.80 -8.28
CA ALA A 261 -1.38 -17.93 -7.95
C ALA A 261 -2.04 -17.84 -6.56
N SER A 262 -1.40 -17.14 -5.60
CA SER A 262 -1.95 -16.88 -4.25
C SER A 262 -3.25 -16.06 -4.29
N GLU A 263 -3.45 -15.23 -5.30
CA GLU A 263 -4.60 -14.33 -5.42
C GLU A 263 -5.82 -15.00 -6.06
N LYS A 264 -5.65 -16.20 -6.62
CA LYS A 264 -6.72 -16.94 -7.30
C LYS A 264 -7.98 -17.09 -6.45
N TYR A 265 -7.82 -17.36 -5.16
CA TYR A 265 -8.98 -17.53 -4.29
C TYR A 265 -9.82 -16.24 -4.23
N LYS A 266 -9.16 -15.08 -4.04
CA LYS A 266 -9.82 -13.78 -3.95
C LYS A 266 -10.47 -13.39 -5.26
N GLU A 267 -9.78 -13.56 -6.39
CA GLU A 267 -10.30 -13.29 -7.74
C GLU A 267 -11.55 -14.12 -8.07
N ASN A 268 -11.62 -15.38 -7.63
CA ASN A 268 -12.84 -16.18 -7.80
C ASN A 268 -14.01 -15.63 -6.98
N ILE A 269 -13.78 -15.21 -5.73
CA ILE A 269 -14.80 -14.60 -4.88
C ILE A 269 -15.29 -13.27 -5.48
N LEU A 270 -14.38 -12.45 -5.99
CA LEU A 270 -14.70 -11.21 -6.69
C LEU A 270 -15.51 -11.47 -7.97
N ASN A 271 -15.13 -12.48 -8.75
CA ASN A 271 -15.86 -12.83 -9.97
C ASN A 271 -17.29 -13.32 -9.66
N GLU A 272 -17.44 -14.20 -8.67
CA GLU A 272 -18.75 -14.65 -8.20
C GLU A 272 -19.59 -13.46 -7.73
N TYR A 273 -19.00 -12.56 -6.92
CA TYR A 273 -19.67 -11.34 -6.47
C TYR A 273 -20.12 -10.47 -7.65
N ASN A 274 -19.25 -10.23 -8.63
CA ASN A 274 -19.57 -9.43 -9.82
C ASN A 274 -20.73 -10.05 -10.61
N HIS A 275 -20.70 -11.36 -10.86
CA HIS A 275 -21.78 -12.03 -11.59
C HIS A 275 -23.12 -11.97 -10.86
N VAL A 276 -23.11 -12.29 -9.56
CA VAL A 276 -24.35 -12.39 -8.76
C VAL A 276 -24.95 -11.01 -8.52
N ASN A 277 -24.15 -9.98 -8.23
CA ASN A 277 -24.67 -8.71 -7.74
C ASN A 277 -24.70 -7.59 -8.80
N LEU A 278 -23.93 -7.71 -9.89
CA LEU A 278 -23.78 -6.64 -10.87
C LEU A 278 -24.08 -7.14 -12.28
N MET A 279 -23.26 -8.04 -12.82
CA MET A 279 -23.28 -8.40 -14.23
C MET A 279 -24.60 -9.04 -14.68
N ASN A 280 -25.24 -9.86 -13.82
CA ASN A 280 -26.53 -10.46 -14.12
C ASN A 280 -27.73 -9.60 -13.69
N LEU A 281 -27.57 -8.73 -12.69
CA LEU A 281 -28.68 -7.93 -12.13
C LEU A 281 -28.87 -6.60 -12.85
N ILE A 282 -27.79 -5.91 -13.22
CA ILE A 282 -27.85 -4.60 -13.85
C ILE A 282 -28.66 -4.64 -15.17
N PRO A 283 -28.42 -5.60 -16.10
CA PRO A 283 -29.14 -5.63 -17.38
C PRO A 283 -30.64 -5.84 -17.26
N LEU A 284 -31.13 -6.41 -16.14
CA LEU A 284 -32.57 -6.60 -15.90
C LEU A 284 -33.32 -5.27 -15.75
N GLN A 285 -32.59 -4.18 -15.48
CA GLN A 285 -33.12 -2.83 -15.35
C GLN A 285 -32.83 -1.95 -16.58
N MET A 286 -32.30 -2.53 -17.66
CA MET A 286 -31.82 -1.79 -18.83
C MET A 286 -32.63 -2.11 -20.09
N THR A 287 -32.72 -1.12 -20.97
CA THR A 287 -33.18 -1.30 -22.35
C THR A 287 -32.08 -1.91 -23.21
N LYS A 288 -32.47 -2.47 -24.36
CA LYS A 288 -31.52 -2.97 -25.37
C LYS A 288 -30.51 -1.89 -25.81
N ILE A 289 -30.97 -0.66 -25.99
CA ILE A 289 -30.12 0.46 -26.41
C ILE A 289 -29.09 0.80 -25.33
N GLU A 290 -29.47 0.77 -24.05
CA GLU A 290 -28.52 0.99 -22.95
C GLU A 290 -27.49 -0.13 -22.87
N ILE A 291 -27.88 -1.39 -23.07
CA ILE A 291 -26.94 -2.52 -23.12
C ILE A 291 -25.93 -2.33 -24.25
N GLU A 292 -26.39 -1.99 -25.47
CA GLU A 292 -25.51 -1.71 -26.61
C GLU A 292 -24.54 -0.55 -26.32
N ARG A 293 -25.01 0.51 -25.64
CA ARG A 293 -24.17 1.64 -25.21
C ARG A 293 -23.14 1.23 -24.17
N SER A 294 -23.49 0.38 -23.19
CA SER A 294 -22.55 -0.13 -22.19
C SER A 294 -21.42 -0.93 -22.83
N VAL A 295 -21.72 -1.75 -23.84
CA VAL A 295 -20.69 -2.50 -24.58
C VAL A 295 -19.72 -1.53 -25.28
N ALA A 296 -20.24 -0.49 -25.93
CA ALA A 296 -19.40 0.54 -26.56
C ALA A 296 -18.55 1.32 -25.54
N LEU A 297 -19.13 1.67 -24.39
CA LEU A 297 -18.40 2.34 -23.30
C LEU A 297 -17.30 1.44 -22.72
N ALA A 298 -17.60 0.16 -22.48
CA ALA A 298 -16.62 -0.80 -21.99
C ALA A 298 -15.41 -0.90 -22.93
N SER A 299 -15.65 -1.00 -24.24
CA SER A 299 -14.58 -0.98 -25.24
C SER A 299 -13.75 0.29 -25.18
N LYS A 300 -14.37 1.46 -25.05
CA LYS A 300 -13.64 2.74 -24.93
C LYS A 300 -12.82 2.85 -23.65
N ILE A 301 -13.33 2.36 -22.52
CA ILE A 301 -12.57 2.35 -21.26
C ILE A 301 -11.38 1.40 -21.37
N LYS A 302 -11.53 0.24 -22.02
CA LYS A 302 -10.43 -0.70 -22.24
C LYS A 302 -9.25 -0.08 -22.99
N GLU A 303 -9.51 0.83 -23.93
CA GLU A 303 -8.45 1.58 -24.63
C GLU A 303 -7.63 2.49 -23.70
N THR A 304 -8.12 2.77 -22.48
CA THR A 304 -7.44 3.59 -21.48
C THR A 304 -6.77 2.79 -20.37
N LEU A 305 -6.92 1.46 -20.36
CA LEU A 305 -6.24 0.62 -19.39
C LEU A 305 -4.74 0.65 -19.66
N VAL A 306 -3.95 0.90 -18.61
CA VAL A 306 -2.51 1.18 -18.70
C VAL A 306 -1.70 -0.11 -18.60
N GLU A 307 -2.16 -1.05 -17.77
CA GLU A 307 -1.48 -2.31 -17.48
C GLU A 307 -2.49 -3.44 -17.28
N ASP A 308 -2.14 -4.62 -17.77
CA ASP A 308 -2.99 -5.81 -17.64
C ASP A 308 -2.71 -6.61 -16.35
N ASP A 309 -1.55 -6.42 -15.69
CA ASP A 309 -1.17 -7.10 -14.44
C ASP A 309 -1.15 -6.14 -13.23
N TYR A 310 -2.33 -5.99 -12.61
CA TYR A 310 -2.52 -5.17 -11.42
C TYR A 310 -1.57 -5.52 -10.27
N TYR A 311 -1.32 -6.80 -10.02
CA TYR A 311 -0.55 -7.21 -8.84
C TYR A 311 0.93 -6.91 -9.00
N SER A 312 1.46 -7.01 -10.22
CA SER A 312 2.81 -6.54 -10.51
C SER A 312 2.95 -5.03 -10.39
N TRP A 313 1.91 -4.26 -10.72
CA TRP A 313 1.89 -2.81 -10.53
C TRP A 313 1.74 -2.41 -9.05
N GLU A 314 0.86 -3.07 -8.30
CA GLU A 314 0.54 -2.75 -6.91
C GLU A 314 1.77 -2.81 -5.99
N VAL A 315 2.71 -3.72 -6.28
CA VAL A 315 3.96 -3.87 -5.51
C VAL A 315 5.06 -2.89 -5.93
N GLN A 316 4.90 -2.19 -7.05
CA GLN A 316 5.82 -1.16 -7.51
C GLN A 316 5.55 0.19 -6.82
N MET A 317 6.43 1.14 -7.11
CA MET A 317 6.28 2.52 -6.66
C MET A 317 6.69 3.51 -7.75
N ASP A 318 5.99 4.64 -7.83
CA ASP A 318 6.44 5.78 -8.62
C ASP A 318 7.78 6.32 -8.12
N ALA A 319 8.62 6.77 -9.05
CA ALA A 319 9.90 7.38 -8.74
C ALA A 319 9.73 8.77 -8.10
N VAL A 320 9.67 8.82 -6.77
CA VAL A 320 9.63 10.05 -5.99
C VAL A 320 11.01 10.32 -5.35
N PRO A 321 11.68 11.45 -5.68
CA PRO A 321 12.95 11.80 -5.07
C PRO A 321 12.86 11.86 -3.53
N PRO A 322 13.76 11.19 -2.79
CA PRO A 322 13.73 11.22 -1.33
C PRO A 322 13.95 12.64 -0.79
N ALA A 323 13.26 12.99 0.29
CA ALA A 323 13.51 14.26 0.98
C ALA A 323 14.75 14.13 1.89
N PRO A 324 15.60 15.17 1.99
CA PRO A 324 16.68 15.24 2.97
C PRO A 324 16.22 15.05 4.43
#